data_AF-A0A9E7IG46-F1
#
_entry.id   AF-A0A9E7IG46-F1
#
_cell.length_a   1.000
_cell.length_b   1.000
_cell.length_c   1.000
_cell.angle_alpha   90.00
_cell.angle_beta   90.00
_cell.angle_gamma   90.00
#
_symmetry.space_group_name_H-M   'P 1'
#
loop_
_entity.id
_entity.type
_entity.pdbx_description
1 polymer ?
#
loop_
_entity_poly.entity_id
_entity_poly.type
_entity_poly.pdbx_seq_one_letter_code
_entity_poly.pdbx_strand_id
1 'polypeptide(L)'
;MIGEIENRSAHLLAIKTDVETQGDLIRFLIKEVEHAAFANVEDVVTFVKWLDDELSFLVDERAVLKHFEWPEHKADAMREAAFGYCDLKKLESEASSFRDDPRQPCSSSLKKMQSLLDKLEQGVYNLSRAREATTKRYKGFGIPWEWMLESGYVNQIKVATVKLAMKYMKRVSSELEIIAGNPEEEELMLQGVRFAFRVHQFAGGFDAETMQAFQELKNKARLHLQLQNHYRQKLHCKSTSGC
;
A
#
# COMPACT_ATOMS: atom_id res chain seq x y z
N MET A 1 -37.69 23.37 34.33
CA MET A 1 -37.55 23.91 32.95
C MET A 1 -36.33 23.31 32.26
N ILE A 2 -36.18 21.97 32.29
CA ILE A 2 -35.07 21.21 31.66
C ILE A 2 -35.63 20.00 30.87
N GLY A 3 -36.93 19.67 30.99
CA GLY A 3 -37.54 18.51 30.34
C GLY A 3 -38.13 18.74 28.94
N GLU A 4 -37.96 19.93 28.35
CA GLU A 4 -38.49 20.25 27.00
C GLU A 4 -37.42 20.30 25.90
N ILE A 5 -36.14 20.18 26.26
CA ILE A 5 -35.02 20.19 25.30
C ILE A 5 -34.70 18.77 24.81
N GLU A 6 -35.17 17.74 25.51
CA GLU A 6 -34.93 16.32 25.15
C GLU A 6 -35.78 15.85 23.95
N ASN A 7 -36.74 16.65 23.45
CA ASN A 7 -37.74 16.21 22.48
C ASN A 7 -37.76 17.00 21.14
N ARG A 8 -36.70 17.75 20.76
CA ARG A 8 -36.84 18.81 19.72
C ARG A 8 -35.71 19.03 18.73
N SER A 9 -34.71 18.17 18.58
CA SER A 9 -33.80 18.33 17.44
C SER A 9 -34.46 17.76 16.19
N ALA A 10 -34.48 18.54 15.09
CA ALA A 10 -34.97 18.05 13.79
C ALA A 10 -34.26 16.76 13.36
N HIS A 11 -33.01 16.60 13.78
CA HIS A 11 -32.21 15.41 13.55
C HIS A 11 -32.74 14.18 14.30
N LEU A 12 -33.07 14.29 15.61
CA LEU A 12 -33.66 13.16 16.36
C LEU A 12 -35.03 12.76 15.82
N LEU A 13 -35.82 13.73 15.34
CA LEU A 13 -37.10 13.46 14.67
C LEU A 13 -36.90 12.75 13.33
N ALA A 14 -35.88 13.12 12.56
CA ALA A 14 -35.53 12.45 11.31
C ALA A 14 -35.06 11.01 11.57
N ILE A 15 -34.20 10.77 12.58
CA ILE A 15 -33.80 9.41 13.00
C ILE A 15 -35.03 8.58 13.34
N LYS A 16 -35.95 9.11 14.16
CA LYS A 16 -37.17 8.39 14.52
C LYS A 16 -38.03 8.07 13.30
N THR A 17 -38.13 9.02 12.36
CA THR A 17 -38.85 8.81 11.09
C THR A 17 -38.22 7.69 10.26
N ASP A 18 -36.89 7.64 10.17
CA ASP A 18 -36.19 6.55 9.45
C ASP A 18 -36.40 5.20 10.14
N VAL A 19 -36.34 5.14 11.47
CA VAL A 19 -36.62 3.92 12.24
C VAL A 19 -38.04 3.40 11.96
N GLU A 20 -39.03 4.29 11.84
CA GLU A 20 -40.42 3.91 11.56
C GLU A 20 -40.65 3.52 10.09
N THR A 21 -40.01 4.21 9.14
CA THR A 21 -40.30 4.09 7.70
C THR A 21 -39.38 3.10 6.97
N GLN A 22 -38.13 2.95 7.40
CA GLN A 22 -37.12 2.10 6.75
C GLN A 22 -37.01 0.71 7.36
N GLY A 23 -37.91 0.34 8.29
CA GLY A 23 -37.80 -0.91 9.03
C GLY A 23 -37.81 -2.17 8.15
N ASP A 24 -38.55 -2.19 7.04
CA ASP A 24 -38.56 -3.33 6.11
C ASP A 24 -37.25 -3.45 5.33
N LEU A 25 -36.71 -2.33 4.87
CA LEU A 25 -35.39 -2.27 4.24
C LEU A 25 -34.32 -2.79 5.21
N ILE A 26 -34.28 -2.26 6.44
CA ILE A 26 -33.26 -2.66 7.42
C ILE A 26 -33.38 -4.14 7.79
N ARG A 27 -34.60 -4.66 7.97
CA ARG A 27 -34.81 -6.11 8.21
C ARG A 27 -34.36 -6.98 7.03
N PHE A 28 -34.50 -6.48 5.80
CA PHE A 28 -33.95 -7.14 4.62
C PHE A 28 -32.41 -7.12 4.64
N LEU A 29 -31.80 -5.96 4.85
CA LEU A 29 -30.34 -5.82 4.93
C LEU A 29 -29.71 -6.68 6.03
N ILE A 30 -30.36 -6.79 7.20
CA ILE A 30 -29.92 -7.68 8.29
C ILE A 30 -29.79 -9.12 7.79
N LYS A 31 -30.82 -9.63 7.09
CA LYS A 31 -30.79 -10.99 6.55
C LYS A 31 -29.67 -11.15 5.53
N GLU A 32 -29.49 -10.17 4.64
CA GLU A 32 -28.41 -10.21 3.65
C GLU A 32 -27.04 -10.29 4.33
N VAL A 33 -26.77 -9.45 5.34
CA VAL A 33 -25.51 -9.48 6.10
C VAL A 33 -25.35 -10.80 6.86
N GLU A 34 -26.39 -11.31 7.53
CA GLU A 34 -26.35 -12.57 8.29
C GLU A 34 -26.03 -13.78 7.40
N HIS A 35 -26.60 -13.84 6.19
CA HIS A 35 -26.43 -14.97 5.27
C HIS A 35 -25.24 -14.81 4.33
N ALA A 36 -24.68 -13.60 4.21
CA ALA A 36 -23.54 -13.33 3.35
C ALA A 36 -22.32 -14.20 3.72
N ALA A 37 -21.82 -14.94 2.74
CA ALA A 37 -20.59 -15.70 2.78
C ALA A 37 -19.98 -15.67 1.37
N PHE A 38 -18.69 -15.42 1.27
CA PHE A 38 -18.04 -15.16 -0.02
C PHE A 38 -16.87 -16.11 -0.24
N ALA A 39 -16.55 -16.37 -1.51
CA ALA A 39 -15.39 -17.18 -1.89
C ALA A 39 -14.15 -16.33 -2.19
N ASN A 40 -14.33 -15.07 -2.60
CA ASN A 40 -13.26 -14.13 -2.89
C ASN A 40 -13.55 -12.76 -2.27
N VAL A 41 -12.50 -11.98 -2.04
CA VAL A 41 -12.61 -10.70 -1.34
C VAL A 41 -13.20 -9.61 -2.23
N GLU A 42 -13.08 -9.74 -3.54
CA GLU A 42 -13.66 -8.83 -4.51
C GLU A 42 -15.20 -8.81 -4.41
N ASP A 43 -15.84 -9.96 -4.20
CA ASP A 43 -17.28 -10.05 -3.94
C ASP A 43 -17.66 -9.36 -2.62
N VAL A 44 -16.80 -9.44 -1.59
CA VAL A 44 -16.98 -8.69 -0.33
C VAL A 44 -16.93 -7.18 -0.61
N VAL A 45 -16.01 -6.71 -1.45
CA VAL A 45 -15.93 -5.30 -1.84
C VAL A 45 -17.22 -4.87 -2.55
N THR A 46 -17.71 -5.66 -3.49
CA THR A 46 -18.96 -5.37 -4.21
C THR A 46 -20.16 -5.34 -3.26
N PHE A 47 -20.24 -6.31 -2.34
CA PHE A 47 -21.31 -6.37 -1.35
C PHE A 47 -21.27 -5.18 -0.38
N VAL A 48 -20.10 -4.86 0.18
CA VAL A 48 -19.94 -3.72 1.09
C VAL A 48 -20.33 -2.43 0.40
N LYS A 49 -19.92 -2.23 -0.85
CA LYS A 49 -20.31 -1.05 -1.62
C LYS A 49 -21.83 -0.95 -1.75
N TRP A 50 -22.49 -2.03 -2.16
CA TRP A 50 -23.95 -2.06 -2.25
C TRP A 50 -24.59 -1.78 -0.88
N LEU A 51 -24.11 -2.40 0.19
CA LEU A 51 -24.63 -2.23 1.54
C LEU A 51 -24.51 -0.77 2.01
N ASP A 52 -23.36 -0.15 1.79
CA ASP A 52 -23.11 1.25 2.13
C ASP A 52 -23.97 2.19 1.27
N ASP A 53 -24.21 1.86 0.00
CA ASP A 53 -25.12 2.62 -0.87
C ASP A 53 -26.58 2.53 -0.34
N GLU A 54 -27.05 1.36 0.09
CA GLU A 54 -28.40 1.20 0.68
C GLU A 54 -28.52 1.90 2.05
N LEU A 55 -27.47 1.88 2.88
CA LEU A 55 -27.47 2.55 4.17
C LEU A 55 -27.31 4.07 4.05
N SER A 56 -26.79 4.57 2.91
CA SER A 56 -26.60 5.99 2.65
C SER A 56 -27.91 6.80 2.61
N PHE A 57 -29.06 6.12 2.46
CA PHE A 57 -30.38 6.75 2.51
C PHE A 57 -30.81 7.12 3.93
N LEU A 58 -30.17 6.57 4.97
CA LEU A 58 -30.47 6.87 6.37
C LEU A 58 -29.84 8.20 6.79
N VAL A 59 -30.55 8.98 7.61
CA VAL A 59 -30.06 10.28 8.09
C VAL A 59 -28.84 10.14 9.01
N ASP A 60 -28.80 9.07 9.79
CA ASP A 60 -27.68 8.66 10.64
C ASP A 60 -27.70 7.14 10.75
N GLU A 61 -26.85 6.47 9.98
CA GLU A 61 -26.74 5.01 9.94
C GLU A 61 -26.64 4.42 11.35
N ARG A 62 -25.71 4.91 12.17
CA ARG A 62 -25.44 4.32 13.49
C ARG A 62 -26.60 4.53 14.46
N ALA A 63 -27.18 5.72 14.48
CA ALA A 63 -28.30 6.02 15.36
C ALA A 63 -29.55 5.22 14.99
N VAL A 64 -29.85 5.09 13.69
CA VAL A 64 -30.99 4.32 13.19
C VAL A 64 -30.79 2.83 13.44
N LEU A 65 -29.64 2.26 13.05
CA LEU A 65 -29.38 0.82 13.15
C LEU A 65 -29.38 0.31 14.60
N LYS A 66 -29.10 1.17 15.59
CA LYS A 66 -29.18 0.82 17.02
C LYS A 66 -30.59 0.40 17.47
N HIS A 67 -31.64 0.77 16.73
CA HIS A 67 -33.01 0.36 17.00
C HIS A 67 -33.37 -1.01 16.43
N PHE A 68 -32.44 -1.69 15.76
CA PHE A 68 -32.62 -2.99 15.14
C PHE A 68 -31.56 -3.98 15.65
N GLU A 69 -31.81 -5.27 15.46
CA GLU A 69 -30.83 -6.34 15.72
C GLU A 69 -29.78 -6.38 14.59
N TRP A 70 -29.10 -5.25 14.37
CA TRP A 70 -28.09 -5.13 13.32
C TRP A 70 -26.89 -6.03 13.62
N PRO A 71 -26.43 -6.88 12.67
CA PRO A 71 -25.26 -7.74 12.84
C PRO A 71 -23.94 -6.94 12.75
N GLU A 72 -23.76 -5.99 13.67
CA GLU A 72 -22.70 -4.98 13.69
C GLU A 72 -21.31 -5.59 13.51
N HIS A 73 -20.98 -6.62 14.29
CA HIS A 73 -19.67 -7.26 14.22
C HIS A 73 -19.35 -7.89 12.85
N LYS A 74 -20.37 -8.42 12.16
CA LYS A 74 -20.19 -9.04 10.85
C LYS A 74 -20.09 -7.98 9.76
N ALA A 75 -20.96 -6.97 9.80
CA ALA A 75 -20.93 -5.83 8.88
C ALA A 75 -19.59 -5.08 8.96
N ASP A 76 -19.12 -4.78 10.18
CA ASP A 76 -17.84 -4.11 10.40
C ASP A 76 -16.67 -4.97 9.94
N ALA A 77 -16.69 -6.28 10.19
CA ALA A 77 -15.64 -7.17 9.69
C ALA A 77 -15.59 -7.20 8.15
N MET A 78 -16.74 -7.17 7.46
CA MET A 78 -16.81 -7.08 5.99
C MET A 78 -16.25 -5.76 5.49
N ARG A 79 -16.65 -4.63 6.10
CA ARG A 79 -16.12 -3.30 5.77
C ARG A 79 -14.62 -3.24 5.97
N GLU A 80 -14.11 -3.70 7.11
CA GLU A 80 -12.68 -3.78 7.38
C GLU A 80 -11.94 -4.62 6.33
N ALA A 81 -12.51 -5.75 5.90
CA ALA A 81 -11.92 -6.61 4.88
C ALA A 81 -11.87 -5.90 3.52
N ALA A 82 -12.99 -5.29 3.11
CA ALA A 82 -13.10 -4.58 1.85
C ALA A 82 -12.14 -3.38 1.79
N PHE A 83 -12.11 -2.54 2.83
CA PHE A 83 -11.21 -1.39 2.88
C PHE A 83 -9.75 -1.81 2.94
N GLY A 84 -9.40 -2.77 3.81
CA GLY A 84 -8.03 -3.26 3.92
C GLY A 84 -7.49 -3.84 2.61
N TYR A 85 -8.29 -4.61 1.89
CA TYR A 85 -7.94 -5.12 0.57
C TYR A 85 -7.81 -3.99 -0.47
N CYS A 86 -8.79 -3.07 -0.53
CA CYS A 86 -8.78 -1.94 -1.47
C CYS A 86 -7.59 -1.00 -1.28
N ASP A 87 -7.19 -0.73 -0.04
CA ASP A 87 -6.03 0.12 0.27
C ASP A 87 -4.73 -0.50 -0.24
N LEU A 88 -4.54 -1.81 0.00
CA LEU A 88 -3.38 -2.54 -0.52
C LEU A 88 -3.40 -2.63 -2.05
N LYS A 89 -4.57 -2.84 -2.64
CA LYS A 89 -4.77 -2.84 -4.10
C LYS A 89 -4.43 -1.51 -4.74
N LYS A 90 -4.84 -0.40 -4.11
CA LYS A 90 -4.51 0.94 -4.57
C LYS A 90 -3.01 1.20 -4.54
N LEU A 91 -2.32 0.83 -3.45
CA LEU A 91 -0.87 0.97 -3.35
C LEU A 91 -0.13 0.12 -4.38
N GLU A 92 -0.54 -1.13 -4.57
CA GLU A 92 0.00 -2.02 -5.60
C GLU A 92 -0.17 -1.39 -6.99
N SER A 93 -1.38 -0.91 -7.30
CA SER A 93 -1.68 -0.29 -8.59
C SER A 93 -0.88 1.00 -8.82
N GLU A 94 -0.67 1.83 -7.80
CA GLU A 94 0.19 3.02 -7.87
C GLU A 94 1.63 2.63 -8.24
N ALA A 95 2.16 1.54 -7.69
CA ALA A 95 3.52 1.06 -7.96
C ALA A 95 3.66 0.39 -9.33
N SER A 96 2.73 -0.50 -9.67
CA SER A 96 2.68 -1.17 -10.97
C SER A 96 2.56 -0.16 -12.11
N SER A 97 1.67 0.82 -11.97
CA SER A 97 1.41 1.84 -12.99
C SER A 97 2.37 3.04 -12.94
N PHE A 98 3.30 3.10 -11.98
CA PHE A 98 4.23 4.21 -11.82
C PHE A 98 4.91 4.55 -13.16
N ARG A 99 4.81 5.80 -13.61
CA ARG A 99 5.51 6.28 -14.81
C ARG A 99 6.55 7.31 -14.38
N ASP A 100 7.80 7.02 -14.71
CA ASP A 100 8.87 8.01 -14.58
C ASP A 100 8.71 9.04 -15.71
N ASP A 101 8.74 10.32 -15.36
CA ASP A 101 8.73 11.43 -16.33
C ASP A 101 10.16 11.95 -16.46
N PRO A 102 10.83 11.72 -17.61
CA PRO A 102 12.21 12.17 -17.83
C PRO A 102 12.40 13.68 -17.69
N ARG A 103 11.32 14.48 -17.85
CA ARG A 103 11.34 15.94 -17.71
C ARG A 103 11.42 16.40 -16.26
N GLN A 104 11.07 15.54 -15.31
CA GLN A 104 11.16 15.85 -13.89
C GLN A 104 12.59 15.68 -13.39
N PRO A 105 13.06 16.49 -12.41
CA PRO A 105 14.35 16.27 -11.77
C PRO A 105 14.48 14.84 -11.23
N CYS A 106 15.64 14.21 -11.45
CA CYS A 106 15.89 12.83 -11.03
C CYS A 106 15.56 12.64 -9.53
N SER A 107 16.08 13.51 -8.67
CA SER A 107 15.85 13.48 -7.22
C SER A 107 14.36 13.46 -6.83
N SER A 108 13.52 14.23 -7.53
CA SER A 108 12.07 14.26 -7.30
C SER A 108 11.40 12.94 -7.66
N SER A 109 11.81 12.30 -8.76
CA SER A 109 11.28 11.00 -9.16
C SER A 109 11.70 9.89 -8.19
N LEU A 110 12.99 9.85 -7.84
CA LEU A 110 13.53 8.88 -6.88
C LEU A 110 12.86 9.00 -5.50
N LYS A 111 12.58 10.23 -5.03
CA LYS A 111 11.87 10.47 -3.77
C LYS A 111 10.43 9.95 -3.80
N LYS A 112 9.73 10.08 -4.93
CA LYS A 112 8.38 9.51 -5.10
C LYS A 112 8.40 7.98 -5.04
N MET A 113 9.35 7.35 -5.73
CA MET A 113 9.51 5.88 -5.69
C MET A 113 9.87 5.39 -4.27
N GLN A 114 10.71 6.12 -3.54
CA GLN A 114 11.01 5.82 -2.13
C GLN A 114 9.79 5.91 -1.24
N SER A 115 9.02 7.00 -1.32
CA SER A 115 7.79 7.14 -0.54
C SER A 115 6.78 6.04 -0.85
N LEU A 116 6.71 5.59 -2.10
CA LEU A 116 5.83 4.50 -2.49
C LEU A 116 6.30 3.15 -1.94
N LEU A 117 7.61 2.87 -1.96
CA LEU A 117 8.19 1.71 -1.28
C LEU A 117 7.87 1.71 0.22
N ASP A 118 8.06 2.84 0.90
CA ASP A 118 7.79 2.98 2.34
C ASP A 118 6.32 2.64 2.65
N LYS A 119 5.37 3.13 1.84
CA LYS A 119 3.94 2.82 2.00
C LYS A 119 3.63 1.34 1.78
N LEU A 120 4.23 0.71 0.76
CA LEU A 120 4.02 -0.71 0.47
C LEU A 120 4.55 -1.60 1.60
N GLU A 121 5.77 -1.33 2.08
CA GLU A 121 6.37 -2.06 3.20
C GLU A 121 5.53 -1.89 4.47
N GLN A 122 5.09 -0.67 4.76
CA GLN A 122 4.23 -0.39 5.92
C GLN A 122 2.89 -1.11 5.81
N GLY A 123 2.27 -1.14 4.62
CA GLY A 123 1.01 -1.84 4.37
C GLY A 123 1.13 -3.34 4.62
N VAL A 124 2.17 -3.98 4.07
CA VAL A 124 2.44 -5.42 4.28
C VAL A 124 2.78 -5.71 5.74
N TYR A 125 3.56 -4.85 6.39
CA TYR A 125 3.88 -4.99 7.81
C TYR A 125 2.63 -4.93 8.69
N ASN A 126 1.75 -3.93 8.47
CA ASN A 126 0.49 -3.79 9.21
C ASN A 126 -0.41 -5.01 9.01
N LEU A 127 -0.53 -5.50 7.77
CA LEU A 127 -1.29 -6.70 7.45
C LEU A 127 -0.75 -7.91 8.21
N SER A 128 0.58 -8.10 8.20
CA SER A 128 1.25 -9.20 8.90
C SER A 128 1.00 -9.17 10.41
N ARG A 129 1.06 -7.98 11.03
CA ARG A 129 0.82 -7.78 12.46
C ARG A 129 -0.62 -8.11 12.88
N ALA A 130 -1.61 -7.76 12.07
CA ALA A 130 -3.02 -8.00 12.37
C ALA A 130 -3.51 -9.40 11.94
N ARG A 131 -2.77 -10.09 11.07
CA ARG A 131 -3.22 -11.29 10.34
C ARG A 131 -3.84 -12.36 11.21
N GLU A 132 -3.20 -12.74 12.32
CA GLU A 132 -3.67 -13.88 13.12
C GLU A 132 -5.05 -13.61 13.77
N ALA A 133 -5.22 -12.44 14.39
CA ALA A 133 -6.47 -12.05 15.03
C ALA A 133 -7.58 -11.88 13.99
N THR A 134 -7.29 -11.16 12.90
CA THR A 134 -8.24 -10.89 11.82
C THR A 134 -8.69 -12.16 11.11
N THR A 135 -7.78 -13.11 10.86
CA THR A 135 -8.10 -14.39 10.21
C THR A 135 -9.13 -15.19 11.02
N LYS A 136 -8.96 -15.27 12.34
CA LYS A 136 -9.92 -16.00 13.20
C LYS A 136 -11.32 -15.38 13.11
N ARG A 137 -11.39 -14.05 13.14
CA ARG A 137 -12.66 -13.31 13.01
C ARG A 137 -13.31 -13.48 11.64
N TYR A 138 -12.54 -13.35 10.56
CA TYR A 138 -13.04 -13.49 9.19
C TYR A 138 -13.56 -14.91 8.90
N LYS A 139 -12.85 -15.94 9.36
CA LYS A 139 -13.33 -17.33 9.29
C LYS A 139 -14.68 -17.52 9.98
N GLY A 140 -14.85 -16.93 11.17
CA GLY A 140 -16.12 -16.99 11.92
C GLY A 140 -17.30 -16.34 11.18
N PHE A 141 -17.03 -15.39 10.30
CA PHE A 141 -18.04 -14.65 9.53
C PHE A 141 -18.16 -15.07 8.06
N GLY A 142 -17.44 -16.09 7.61
CA GLY A 142 -17.47 -16.51 6.20
C GLY A 142 -16.85 -15.48 5.24
N ILE A 143 -15.91 -14.66 5.75
CA ILE A 143 -15.18 -13.67 4.97
C ILE A 143 -13.86 -14.30 4.48
N PRO A 144 -13.55 -14.24 3.17
CA PRO A 144 -12.27 -14.67 2.62
C PRO A 144 -11.10 -13.97 3.30
N TRP A 145 -10.13 -14.75 3.77
CA TRP A 145 -8.94 -14.28 4.49
C TRP A 145 -7.65 -14.70 3.76
N GLU A 146 -7.75 -15.58 2.76
CA GLU A 146 -6.67 -16.16 1.98
C GLU A 146 -5.89 -15.07 1.21
N TRP A 147 -6.55 -13.96 0.85
CA TRP A 147 -5.89 -12.80 0.24
C TRP A 147 -4.83 -12.17 1.15
N MET A 148 -4.92 -12.37 2.48
CA MET A 148 -3.97 -11.86 3.46
C MET A 148 -2.69 -12.71 3.58
N LEU A 149 -2.66 -13.88 2.95
CA LEU A 149 -1.50 -14.78 3.00
C LEU A 149 -0.34 -14.22 2.18
N GLU A 150 0.87 -14.72 2.47
CA GLU A 150 2.08 -14.40 1.67
C GLU A 150 1.90 -14.76 0.20
N SER A 151 1.15 -15.84 -0.10
CA SER A 151 0.80 -16.28 -1.44
C SER A 151 -0.38 -15.51 -2.06
N GLY A 152 -1.07 -14.69 -1.26
CA GLY A 152 -2.21 -13.89 -1.69
C GLY A 152 -1.78 -12.53 -2.23
N TYR A 153 -2.42 -11.46 -1.75
CA TYR A 153 -2.20 -10.10 -2.26
C TYR A 153 -0.80 -9.54 -1.93
N VAL A 154 -0.18 -10.04 -0.85
CA VAL A 154 1.20 -9.70 -0.48
C VAL A 154 2.17 -10.03 -1.62
N ASN A 155 1.97 -11.14 -2.33
CA ASN A 155 2.80 -11.50 -3.47
C ASN A 155 2.68 -10.49 -4.62
N GLN A 156 1.47 -9.99 -4.89
CA GLN A 156 1.24 -8.97 -5.92
C GLN A 156 1.96 -7.66 -5.58
N ILE A 157 1.91 -7.24 -4.32
CA ILE A 157 2.68 -6.10 -3.81
C ILE A 157 4.18 -6.30 -4.06
N LYS A 158 4.75 -7.45 -3.67
CA LYS A 158 6.17 -7.76 -3.87
C LYS A 158 6.56 -7.66 -5.34
N VAL A 159 5.76 -8.22 -6.25
CA VAL A 159 5.98 -8.12 -7.71
C VAL A 159 5.93 -6.66 -8.19
N ALA A 160 4.96 -5.87 -7.73
CA ALA A 160 4.87 -4.45 -8.07
C ALA A 160 6.10 -3.66 -7.57
N THR A 161 6.59 -3.97 -6.37
CA THR A 161 7.80 -3.36 -5.81
C THR A 161 9.06 -3.70 -6.62
N VAL A 162 9.19 -4.94 -7.11
CA VAL A 162 10.30 -5.34 -8.00
C VAL A 162 10.29 -4.52 -9.30
N LYS A 163 9.11 -4.34 -9.92
CA LYS A 163 8.95 -3.47 -11.10
C LYS A 163 9.31 -2.01 -10.79
N LEU A 164 8.94 -1.51 -9.61
CA LEU A 164 9.31 -0.17 -9.15
C LEU A 164 10.83 -0.04 -9.00
N ALA A 165 11.52 -1.05 -8.46
CA ALA A 165 12.97 -1.09 -8.37
C ALA A 165 13.66 -1.08 -9.73
N MET A 166 13.13 -1.81 -10.70
CA MET A 166 13.65 -1.75 -12.06
C MET A 166 13.58 -0.31 -12.62
N LYS A 167 12.44 0.37 -12.48
CA LYS A 167 12.27 1.77 -12.91
C LYS A 167 13.25 2.70 -12.19
N TYR A 168 13.42 2.50 -10.88
CA TYR A 168 14.37 3.25 -10.06
C TYR A 168 15.81 3.09 -10.56
N MET A 169 16.27 1.85 -10.77
CA MET A 169 17.63 1.57 -11.22
C MET A 169 17.91 2.07 -12.64
N LYS A 170 16.91 1.99 -13.53
CA LYS A 170 17.00 2.59 -14.88
C LYS A 170 17.17 4.11 -14.80
N ARG A 171 16.36 4.79 -13.98
CA ARG A 171 16.46 6.26 -13.79
C ARG A 171 17.81 6.67 -13.20
N VAL A 172 18.29 5.98 -12.17
CA VAL A 172 19.63 6.19 -11.60
C VAL A 172 20.71 5.98 -12.64
N SER A 173 20.65 4.89 -13.41
CA SER A 173 21.67 4.54 -14.40
C SER A 173 21.80 5.59 -15.51
N SER A 174 20.67 6.15 -15.96
CA SER A 174 20.64 7.23 -16.95
C SER A 174 21.17 8.55 -16.38
N GLU A 175 20.84 8.88 -15.14
CA GLU A 175 21.35 10.10 -14.50
C GLU A 175 22.86 10.03 -14.27
N LEU A 176 23.39 8.87 -13.86
CA LEU A 176 24.83 8.64 -13.68
C LEU A 176 25.64 8.87 -14.96
N GLU A 177 25.05 8.65 -16.14
CA GLU A 177 25.69 8.94 -17.44
C GLU A 177 25.77 10.45 -17.71
N ILE A 178 24.83 11.24 -17.18
CA ILE A 178 24.76 12.69 -17.35
C ILE A 178 25.73 13.39 -16.38
N ILE A 179 25.78 12.93 -15.12
CA ILE A 179 26.58 13.56 -14.06
C ILE A 179 27.99 12.96 -13.90
N ALA A 180 28.46 12.18 -14.88
CA ALA A 180 29.74 11.47 -14.80
C ALA A 180 30.90 12.42 -14.43
N GLY A 181 31.63 12.09 -13.36
CA GLY A 181 32.73 12.90 -12.83
C GLY A 181 32.33 14.01 -11.85
N ASN A 182 31.03 14.18 -11.57
CA ASN A 182 30.53 15.06 -10.50
C ASN A 182 30.66 14.36 -9.13
N PRO A 183 31.05 15.06 -8.05
CA PRO A 183 30.99 14.53 -6.68
C PRO A 183 29.67 13.85 -6.28
N GLU A 184 28.55 14.26 -6.86
CA GLU A 184 27.22 13.69 -6.60
C GLU A 184 27.01 12.27 -7.18
N GLU A 185 27.90 11.82 -8.09
CA GLU A 185 27.83 10.50 -8.73
C GLU A 185 27.88 9.36 -7.70
N GLU A 186 28.78 9.45 -6.72
CA GLU A 186 28.97 8.41 -5.70
C GLU A 186 27.72 8.28 -4.80
N GLU A 187 27.14 9.40 -4.37
CA GLU A 187 25.95 9.39 -3.53
C GLU A 187 24.74 8.84 -4.28
N LEU A 188 24.53 9.26 -5.53
CA LEU A 188 23.42 8.77 -6.36
C LEU A 188 23.52 7.26 -6.61
N MET A 189 24.73 6.76 -6.85
CA MET A 189 25.02 5.34 -7.01
C MET A 189 24.75 4.55 -5.73
N LEU A 190 25.23 5.03 -4.57
CA LEU A 190 24.97 4.41 -3.27
C LEU A 190 23.47 4.37 -2.98
N GLN A 191 22.75 5.45 -3.28
CA GLN A 191 21.30 5.51 -3.17
C GLN A 191 20.62 4.43 -4.03
N GLY A 192 21.04 4.28 -5.28
CA GLY A 192 20.64 3.21 -6.19
C GLY A 192 20.79 1.81 -5.61
N VAL A 193 22.00 1.50 -5.14
CA VAL A 193 22.31 0.17 -4.59
C VAL A 193 21.52 -0.10 -3.29
N ARG A 194 21.41 0.88 -2.39
CA ARG A 194 20.62 0.75 -1.15
C ARG A 194 19.15 0.51 -1.44
N PHE A 195 18.57 1.24 -2.40
CA PHE A 195 17.18 1.06 -2.80
C PHE A 195 16.95 -0.35 -3.34
N ALA A 196 17.78 -0.79 -4.29
CA ALA A 196 17.66 -2.13 -4.88
C ALA A 196 17.84 -3.23 -3.83
N PHE A 197 18.81 -3.10 -2.93
CA PHE A 197 19.00 -4.09 -1.87
C PHE A 197 17.79 -4.17 -0.93
N ARG A 198 17.21 -3.02 -0.54
CA ARG A 198 15.99 -2.97 0.29
C ARG A 198 14.84 -3.71 -0.38
N VAL A 199 14.58 -3.45 -1.66
CA VAL A 199 13.53 -4.15 -2.41
C VAL A 199 13.82 -5.64 -2.53
N HIS A 200 15.07 -6.04 -2.80
CA HIS A 200 15.45 -7.44 -2.86
C HIS A 200 15.15 -8.17 -1.54
N GLN A 201 15.47 -7.56 -0.39
CA GLN A 201 15.16 -8.14 0.93
C GLN A 201 13.65 -8.22 1.17
N PHE A 202 12.90 -7.19 0.80
CA PHE A 202 11.45 -7.15 0.97
C PHE A 202 10.71 -8.16 0.08
N ALA A 203 11.05 -8.22 -1.20
CA ALA A 203 10.39 -9.05 -2.20
C ALA A 203 10.88 -10.51 -2.19
N GLY A 204 12.05 -10.78 -1.58
CA GLY A 204 12.66 -12.11 -1.58
C GLY A 204 13.43 -12.45 -2.86
N GLY A 205 13.76 -11.44 -3.68
CA GLY A 205 14.50 -11.62 -4.92
C GLY A 205 14.07 -10.66 -6.04
N PHE A 206 14.70 -10.82 -7.20
CA PHE A 206 14.35 -10.11 -8.43
C PHE A 206 14.02 -11.09 -9.55
N ASP A 207 13.17 -10.66 -10.48
CA ASP A 207 13.06 -11.32 -11.78
C ASP A 207 14.32 -11.10 -12.64
N ALA A 208 14.43 -11.82 -13.75
CA ALA A 208 15.62 -11.81 -14.60
C ALA A 208 15.97 -10.41 -15.13
N GLU A 209 14.96 -9.63 -15.56
CA GLU A 209 15.17 -8.28 -16.10
C GLU A 209 15.65 -7.33 -14.99
N THR A 210 15.02 -7.37 -13.82
CA THR A 210 15.38 -6.51 -12.68
C THR A 210 16.76 -6.89 -12.14
N MET A 211 17.09 -8.18 -12.13
CA MET A 211 18.43 -8.66 -11.75
C MET A 211 19.51 -8.16 -12.71
N GLN A 212 19.23 -8.11 -14.02
CA GLN A 212 20.16 -7.54 -15.00
C GLN A 212 20.40 -6.04 -14.71
N ALA A 213 19.35 -5.26 -14.52
CA ALA A 213 19.47 -3.83 -14.18
C ALA A 213 20.27 -3.61 -12.88
N PHE A 214 20.09 -4.48 -11.89
CA PHE A 214 20.86 -4.44 -10.65
C PHE A 214 22.36 -4.76 -10.87
N GLN A 215 22.67 -5.74 -11.72
CA GLN A 215 24.06 -6.08 -12.07
C GLN A 215 24.76 -4.95 -12.82
N GLU A 216 24.07 -4.28 -13.75
CA GLU A 216 24.59 -3.12 -14.46
C GLU A 216 24.95 -1.99 -13.50
N LEU A 217 24.04 -1.64 -12.58
CA LEU A 217 24.29 -0.64 -11.54
C LEU A 217 25.46 -1.02 -10.63
N LYS A 218 25.54 -2.29 -10.22
CA LYS A 218 26.64 -2.83 -9.40
C LYS A 218 27.99 -2.79 -10.12
N ASN A 219 28.01 -3.07 -11.42
CA ASN A 219 29.24 -3.04 -12.22
C ASN A 219 29.74 -1.61 -12.40
N LYS A 220 28.84 -0.65 -12.68
CA LYS A 220 29.16 0.78 -12.68
C LYS A 220 29.77 1.22 -11.34
N ALA A 221 29.21 0.73 -10.22
CA ALA A 221 29.75 1.03 -8.90
C ALA A 221 31.15 0.47 -8.62
N ARG A 222 31.42 -0.75 -9.07
CA ARG A 222 32.75 -1.35 -8.95
C ARG A 222 33.81 -0.61 -9.76
N LEU A 223 33.48 -0.22 -11.00
CA LEU A 223 34.38 0.54 -11.86
C LEU A 223 34.73 1.91 -11.25
N HIS A 224 33.75 2.60 -10.69
CA HIS A 224 33.96 3.88 -10.02
C HIS A 224 34.92 3.75 -8.82
N LEU A 225 34.70 2.76 -7.94
CA LEU A 225 35.60 2.48 -6.80
C LEU A 225 37.04 2.14 -7.25
N GLN A 226 37.19 1.39 -8.34
CA GLN A 226 38.51 1.06 -8.90
C GLN A 226 39.24 2.30 -9.42
N LEU A 227 38.54 3.19 -10.14
CA LEU A 227 39.09 4.45 -10.61
C LEU A 227 39.51 5.35 -9.43
N GLN A 228 38.63 5.53 -8.45
CA GLN A 228 38.89 6.37 -7.27
C GLN A 228 40.10 5.87 -6.48
N ASN A 229 40.23 4.55 -6.29
CA ASN A 229 41.40 3.93 -5.66
C ASN A 229 42.68 4.14 -6.48
N HIS A 230 42.61 4.07 -7.81
CA HIS A 230 43.75 4.32 -8.68
C HIS A 230 44.19 5.80 -8.66
N TYR A 231 43.24 6.75 -8.63
CA TYR A 231 43.54 8.17 -8.46
C TYR A 231 44.14 8.48 -7.08
N ARG A 232 43.60 7.89 -6.00
CA ARG A 232 44.17 8.01 -4.64
C ARG A 232 45.60 7.46 -4.58
N GLN A 233 45.86 6.29 -5.17
CA GLN A 233 47.21 5.73 -5.23
C GLN A 233 48.19 6.62 -6.02
N LYS A 234 47.76 7.17 -7.18
CA LYS A 234 48.60 8.11 -7.96
C LYS A 234 48.91 9.40 -7.20
N LEU A 235 47.97 9.94 -6.44
CA LEU A 235 48.20 11.11 -5.57
C LEU A 235 49.19 10.77 -4.45
N HIS A 236 49.04 9.61 -3.81
CA HIS A 236 49.94 9.15 -2.75
C HIS A 236 51.37 8.89 -3.23
N CYS A 237 51.55 8.33 -4.44
CA CYS A 237 52.86 8.14 -5.05
C CYS A 237 53.55 9.47 -5.41
N LYS A 238 52.80 10.47 -5.91
CA LYS A 238 53.36 11.79 -6.22
C LYS A 238 53.81 12.57 -4.97
N SER A 239 53.17 12.35 -3.83
CA SER A 239 53.55 12.95 -2.54
C SER A 239 54.79 12.31 -1.91
N THR A 240 55.14 11.08 -2.30
CA THR A 240 56.27 10.32 -1.73
C THR A 240 57.52 10.30 -2.61
N SER A 241 57.39 10.63 -3.90
CA SER A 241 58.53 10.81 -4.84
C SER A 241 59.05 12.24 -4.92
N GLY A 242 58.59 13.15 -4.04
CA GLY A 242 59.04 14.52 -3.91
C GLY A 242 59.73 14.75 -2.56
N CYS A 243 60.84 14.07 -2.33
CA CYS A 243 61.84 14.36 -1.30
C CYS A 243 63.22 14.03 -1.89
#